data_AF-A0AAU3PTR8-F1
#
_entry.id   AF-A0AAU3PTR8-F1
#
_cell.length_a   1.000
_cell.length_b   1.000
_cell.length_c   1.000
_cell.angle_alpha   90.00
_cell.angle_beta   90.00
_cell.angle_gamma   90.00
#
_symmetry.space_group_name_H-M   'P 1'
#
loop_
_entity.id
_entity.type
_entity.pdbx_description
1 polymer ?
#
loop_
_entity_poly.entity_id
_entity_poly.type
_entity_poly.pdbx_seq_one_letter_code
_entity_poly.pdbx_strand_id
1 'polypeptide(L)'
;MGSGLPDGRDGGNGREQGRHTTLLSAAVAAVADLLGVAPEAVATGMPFSDLGLSSTQLARLTAALEDAMGVEVSLTALYDHPDIEQLVEHLATP
;
A
#
# COMPACT_ATOMS: atom_id res chain seq x y z
N MET A 1 33.35 -22.90 -24.81
CA MET A 1 32.18 -23.52 -24.16
C MET A 1 32.27 -23.26 -22.66
N GLY A 2 31.21 -22.69 -22.09
CA GLY A 2 30.86 -22.87 -20.67
C GLY A 2 31.69 -22.13 -19.62
N SER A 3 31.56 -20.81 -19.54
CA SER A 3 31.85 -20.08 -18.29
C SER A 3 30.58 -19.39 -17.84
N GLY A 4 29.77 -20.14 -17.09
CA GLY A 4 28.66 -19.58 -16.33
C GLY A 4 29.20 -18.74 -15.19
N LEU A 5 28.82 -17.48 -15.16
CA LEU A 5 28.94 -16.62 -13.99
C LEU A 5 27.53 -16.18 -13.61
N PRO A 6 26.97 -16.64 -12.47
CA PRO A 6 25.85 -15.93 -11.87
C PRO A 6 26.41 -14.67 -11.22
N ASP A 7 26.27 -13.50 -11.86
CA ASP A 7 26.51 -12.21 -11.19
C ASP A 7 25.35 -11.97 -10.22
N GLY A 8 25.49 -12.54 -9.02
CA GLY A 8 24.59 -12.32 -7.89
C GLY A 8 24.82 -10.93 -7.29
N ARG A 9 24.29 -9.89 -7.95
CA ARG A 9 24.27 -8.52 -7.43
C ARG A 9 22.85 -7.98 -7.33
N ASP A 10 22.10 -8.51 -6.37
CA ASP A 10 20.85 -7.91 -5.87
C ASP A 10 20.84 -7.91 -4.33
N GLY A 11 21.74 -7.15 -3.73
CA GLY A 11 21.83 -6.98 -2.26
C GLY A 11 21.10 -5.75 -1.71
N GLY A 12 20.53 -4.91 -2.58
CA GLY A 12 19.78 -3.70 -2.20
C GLY A 12 18.26 -3.92 -2.17
N ASN A 13 17.76 -4.77 -3.06
CA ASN A 13 16.36 -5.09 -3.22
C ASN A 13 15.95 -6.20 -2.23
N GLY A 14 16.06 -5.97 -0.94
CA GLY A 14 15.43 -6.81 0.11
C GLY A 14 14.73 -5.97 1.17
N ARG A 15 15.27 -4.76 1.39
CA ARG A 15 14.81 -3.78 2.38
C ARG A 15 13.62 -2.98 1.84
N GLU A 16 13.67 -2.64 0.55
CA GLU A 16 12.64 -1.86 -0.13
C GLU A 16 11.34 -2.65 -0.33
N GLN A 17 11.43 -3.92 -0.76
CA GLN A 17 10.21 -4.76 -0.86
C GLN A 17 9.69 -5.14 0.51
N GLY A 18 10.57 -5.28 1.53
CA GLY A 18 10.15 -5.46 2.92
C GLY A 18 9.31 -4.28 3.43
N ARG A 19 9.68 -3.05 3.04
CA ARG A 19 8.89 -1.85 3.35
C ARG A 19 7.58 -1.82 2.57
N HIS A 20 7.64 -2.06 1.25
CA HIS A 20 6.44 -2.10 0.39
C HIS A 20 5.42 -3.12 0.93
N THR A 21 5.81 -4.38 1.18
CA THR A 21 4.88 -5.40 1.67
C THR A 21 4.28 -5.05 3.04
N THR A 22 5.05 -4.41 3.92
CA THR A 22 4.58 -3.96 5.23
C THR A 22 3.53 -2.86 5.09
N LEU A 23 3.80 -1.85 4.25
CA LEU A 23 2.86 -0.75 3.97
C LEU A 23 1.58 -1.28 3.29
N LEU A 24 1.71 -2.19 2.34
CA LEU A 24 0.58 -2.81 1.65
C LEU A 24 -0.30 -3.60 2.62
N SER A 25 0.31 -4.43 3.47
CA SER A 25 -0.44 -5.19 4.47
C SER A 25 -1.15 -4.28 5.48
N ALA A 26 -0.51 -3.18 5.89
CA ALA A 26 -1.12 -2.20 6.80
C ALA A 26 -2.30 -1.47 6.15
N ALA A 27 -2.13 -1.03 4.89
CA ALA A 27 -3.18 -0.34 4.15
C ALA A 27 -4.37 -1.25 3.87
N VAL A 28 -4.11 -2.50 3.46
CA VAL A 28 -5.15 -3.53 3.29
C VAL A 28 -5.89 -3.78 4.60
N ALA A 29 -5.19 -3.91 5.73
CA ALA A 29 -5.81 -4.13 7.03
C ALA A 29 -6.70 -2.94 7.45
N ALA A 30 -6.26 -1.70 7.21
CA ALA A 30 -7.05 -0.50 7.51
C ALA A 30 -8.32 -0.41 6.66
N VAL A 31 -8.22 -0.72 5.35
CA VAL A 31 -9.38 -0.75 4.45
C VAL A 31 -10.34 -1.88 4.82
N ALA A 32 -9.82 -3.06 5.15
CA ALA A 32 -10.59 -4.21 5.58
C ALA A 32 -11.42 -3.92 6.83
N ASP A 33 -10.81 -3.27 7.83
CA ASP A 33 -11.47 -2.84 9.07
C ASP A 33 -12.60 -1.85 8.79
N LEU A 34 -12.37 -0.86 7.92
CA LEU A 34 -13.37 0.14 7.53
C LEU A 34 -14.55 -0.44 6.75
N LEU A 35 -14.31 -1.47 5.94
CA LEU A 35 -15.33 -2.19 5.17
C LEU A 35 -15.99 -3.31 5.98
N GLY A 36 -15.39 -3.73 7.09
CA GLY A 36 -15.83 -4.88 7.89
C GLY A 36 -15.65 -6.22 7.16
N VAL A 37 -14.63 -6.33 6.30
CA VAL A 37 -14.33 -7.53 5.51
C VAL A 37 -12.96 -8.11 5.89
N ALA A 38 -12.64 -9.30 5.37
CA ALA A 38 -11.31 -9.86 5.53
C ALA A 38 -10.28 -9.10 4.66
N PRO A 39 -9.03 -8.94 5.11
CA PRO A 39 -7.96 -8.32 4.32
C PRO A 39 -7.73 -9.03 2.98
N GLU A 40 -7.99 -10.33 2.92
CA GLU A 40 -7.89 -11.16 1.71
C GLU A 40 -8.98 -10.82 0.66
N ALA A 41 -10.08 -10.21 1.09
CA ALA A 41 -11.19 -9.79 0.24
C ALA A 41 -11.04 -8.34 -0.27
N VAL A 42 -10.07 -7.60 0.26
CA VAL A 42 -9.78 -6.22 -0.18
C VAL A 42 -8.96 -6.28 -1.47
N ALA A 43 -9.49 -5.69 -2.54
CA ALA A 43 -8.75 -5.60 -3.79
C ALA A 43 -7.81 -4.39 -3.78
N THR A 44 -6.50 -4.66 -3.88
CA THR A 44 -5.45 -3.61 -3.84
C THR A 44 -5.31 -2.83 -5.13
N GLY A 45 -5.60 -3.46 -6.27
CA GLY A 45 -5.57 -2.82 -7.60
C GLY A 45 -6.90 -2.20 -8.02
N MET A 46 -7.83 -2.00 -7.07
CA MET A 46 -9.10 -1.31 -7.32
C MET A 46 -9.15 0.01 -6.56
N PRO A 47 -9.78 1.04 -7.15
CA PRO A 47 -9.86 2.30 -6.48
C PRO A 47 -10.80 2.22 -5.26
N PHE A 48 -10.49 2.96 -4.21
CA PHE A 48 -11.23 3.03 -2.96
C PHE A 48 -12.73 3.31 -3.16
N SER A 49 -13.06 4.16 -4.11
CA SER A 49 -14.44 4.46 -4.49
C SER A 49 -15.19 3.24 -5.03
N ASP A 50 -14.50 2.35 -5.76
CA ASP A 50 -15.06 1.12 -6.35
C ASP A 50 -15.13 -0.01 -5.31
N LEU A 51 -14.21 -0.02 -4.33
CA LEU A 51 -14.30 -0.86 -3.12
C LEU A 51 -15.51 -0.51 -2.23
N GLY A 52 -16.19 0.61 -2.49
CA GLY A 52 -17.33 1.09 -1.73
C GLY A 52 -16.97 2.03 -0.58
N LEU A 53 -15.74 2.57 -0.55
CA LEU A 53 -15.39 3.60 0.43
C LEU A 53 -16.05 4.94 0.06
N SER A 54 -16.84 5.44 1.01
CA SER A 54 -17.43 6.79 0.94
C SER A 54 -16.43 7.86 1.39
N SER A 55 -16.67 9.13 1.08
CA SER A 55 -15.78 10.25 1.48
C SER A 55 -15.46 10.29 2.97
N THR A 56 -16.44 9.94 3.83
CA THR A 56 -16.23 9.83 5.28
C THR A 56 -15.34 8.66 5.66
N GLN A 57 -15.42 7.54 4.95
CA GLN A 57 -14.52 6.40 5.15
C GLN A 57 -13.12 6.71 4.62
N LEU A 58 -12.99 7.44 3.51
CA LEU A 58 -11.68 7.92 3.02
C LEU A 58 -10.99 8.81 4.05
N ALA A 59 -11.71 9.76 4.66
CA ALA A 59 -11.16 10.61 5.70
C ALA A 59 -10.78 9.85 6.99
N ARG A 60 -11.43 8.72 7.28
CA ARG A 60 -11.02 7.82 8.37
C ARG A 60 -9.83 6.97 7.96
N LEU A 61 -9.79 6.53 6.71
CA LEU A 61 -8.70 5.77 6.13
C LEU A 61 -7.41 6.59 6.22
N THR A 62 -7.42 7.87 5.84
CA THR A 62 -6.23 8.72 6.00
C THR A 62 -5.73 8.69 7.44
N ALA A 63 -6.58 9.00 8.43
CA ALA A 63 -6.16 8.99 9.83
C ALA A 63 -5.65 7.62 10.31
N ALA A 64 -6.29 6.52 9.87
CA ALA A 64 -5.88 5.17 10.22
C ALA A 64 -4.54 4.79 9.58
N LEU A 65 -4.31 5.20 8.33
CA LEU A 65 -3.06 5.00 7.61
C LEU A 65 -1.93 5.83 8.24
N GLU A 66 -2.22 7.07 8.64
CA GLU A 66 -1.28 7.94 9.33
C GLU A 66 -0.86 7.35 10.69
N ASP A 67 -1.82 6.83 11.46
CA ASP A 67 -1.55 6.16 12.74
C ASP A 67 -0.80 4.84 12.57
N ALA A 68 -1.21 4.01 11.61
CA ALA A 68 -0.64 2.68 11.39
C ALA A 68 0.76 2.71 10.77
N MET A 69 1.01 3.64 9.84
CA MET A 69 2.27 3.72 9.08
C MET A 69 3.17 4.86 9.53
N GLY A 70 2.66 5.81 10.32
CA GLY A 70 3.41 6.99 10.76
C GLY A 70 3.78 7.95 9.63
N VAL A 71 3.05 7.91 8.51
CA VAL A 71 3.26 8.75 7.31
C VAL A 71 2.10 9.72 7.17
N GLU A 72 2.34 10.93 6.71
CA GLU A 72 1.28 11.93 6.52
C GLU A 72 0.52 11.63 5.21
N VAL A 73 -0.77 11.29 5.30
CA VAL A 73 -1.59 10.90 4.16
C VAL A 73 -2.72 11.90 4.00
N SER A 74 -2.56 12.80 3.04
CA SER A 74 -3.61 13.78 2.72
C SER A 74 -4.73 13.14 1.89
N LEU A 75 -5.96 13.64 2.07
CA LEU A 75 -7.10 13.30 1.20
C LEU A 75 -6.78 13.52 -0.29
N THR A 76 -6.01 14.57 -0.61
CA THR A 76 -5.51 14.83 -1.98
C THR A 76 -4.67 13.68 -2.52
N ALA A 77 -3.84 13.04 -1.69
CA ALA A 77 -3.04 11.89 -2.10
C ALA A 77 -3.90 10.65 -2.36
N LEU A 78 -4.98 10.44 -1.60
CA LEU A 78 -5.98 9.40 -1.93
C LEU A 78 -6.76 9.70 -3.21
N TYR A 79 -6.89 10.97 -3.60
CA TYR A 79 -7.49 11.32 -4.89
C TYR A 79 -6.52 11.14 -6.06
N ASP A 80 -5.22 11.40 -5.87
CA ASP A 80 -4.17 11.22 -6.87
C ASP A 80 -3.80 9.73 -7.05
N HIS A 81 -3.81 8.99 -5.94
CA HIS A 81 -3.56 7.55 -5.85
C HIS A 81 -4.79 6.86 -5.29
N PRO A 82 -5.82 6.62 -6.13
CA PRO A 82 -7.10 6.13 -5.68
C PRO A 82 -7.10 4.65 -5.30
N ASP A 83 -5.99 3.93 -5.41
CA ASP A 83 -5.85 2.51 -5.08
C ASP A 83 -4.68 2.26 -4.13
N ILE A 84 -4.71 1.10 -3.46
CA ILE A 84 -3.76 0.76 -2.39
C ILE A 84 -2.35 0.59 -2.95
N GLU A 85 -2.21 -0.01 -4.13
CA GLU A 85 -0.90 -0.24 -4.74
C GLU A 85 -0.21 1.08 -5.09
N GLN A 86 -0.90 2.01 -5.74
CA GLN A 86 -0.34 3.32 -6.08
C GLN A 86 0.03 4.12 -4.84
N LEU A 87 -0.83 4.12 -3.81
CA LEU A 87 -0.54 4.82 -2.56
C LEU A 87 0.72 4.26 -1.88
N VAL A 88 0.82 2.93 -1.82
CA VAL A 88 1.95 2.28 -1.17
C VAL A 88 3.24 2.45 -1.97
N GLU A 89 3.17 2.38 -3.30
CA GLU A 89 4.30 2.65 -4.18
C GLU A 89 4.83 4.07 -3.98
N HIS A 90 3.92 5.05 -3.90
CA HIS A 90 4.27 6.43 -3.58
C HIS A 90 4.97 6.56 -2.21
N LEU A 91 4.46 5.89 -1.17
CA LEU A 91 5.02 5.93 0.19
C LEU A 91 6.30 5.09 0.37
N ALA A 92 6.52 4.11 -0.50
CA ALA A 92 7.74 3.29 -0.54
C ALA A 92 8.88 4.00 -1.28
N THR A 93 8.57 5.01 -2.08
CA THR A 93 9.56 5.83 -2.79
C THR A 93 10.27 6.76 -1.77
N PRO A 94 11.62 6.83 -1.78
CA PRO A 94 12.40 7.62 -0.82
C PRO A 94 12.33 9.13 -1.00
#